data_AF-A0A6I5CQM6-F1
#
_entry.id   AF-A0A6I5CQM6-F1
#
_cell.length_a   1.000
_cell.length_b   1.000
_cell.length_c   1.000
_cell.angle_alpha   90.00
_cell.angle_beta   90.00
_cell.angle_gamma   90.00
#
_symmetry.space_group_name_H-M   'P 1'
#
loop_
_entity.id
_entity.type
_entity.pdbx_description
1 polymer ?
#
loop_
_entity_poly.entity_id
_entity_poly.type
_entity_poly.pdbx_seq_one_letter_code
_entity_poly.pdbx_strand_id
1 'polypeptide(L)' 'MHQPTPSAGPRHRTVEGPAGRLHLVEQGSGPLVLLLHGFPESWYSWRHQLPALAAAGYRAVAP' A
#
# COMPACT_ATOMS: atom_id res chain seq x y z
N MET A 1 -6.16 -14.75 -20.11
CA MET A 1 -5.60 -15.26 -18.84
C MET A 1 -4.50 -14.30 -18.39
N HIS A 2 -4.81 -13.33 -17.54
CA HIS A 2 -3.78 -12.50 -16.92
C HIS A 2 -3.26 -13.27 -15.72
N GLN A 3 -2.06 -13.84 -15.82
CA GLN A 3 -1.44 -14.45 -14.64
C GLN A 3 -1.09 -13.33 -13.65
N PRO A 4 -1.47 -13.44 -12.36
CA PRO A 4 -1.02 -12.47 -11.38
C PRO A 4 0.50 -12.60 -11.26
N THR A 5 1.22 -11.55 -11.64
CA THR A 5 2.64 -11.44 -11.34
C THR A 5 2.78 -11.57 -9.82
N PRO A 6 3.69 -12.40 -9.27
CA PRO A 6 3.89 -12.41 -7.83
C PRO A 6 4.22 -10.99 -7.40
N SER A 7 3.28 -10.32 -6.71
CA SER A 7 3.50 -8.97 -6.25
C SER A 7 4.69 -9.04 -5.30
N ALA A 8 5.77 -8.36 -5.61
CA ALA A 8 6.88 -8.21 -4.69
C ALA A 8 6.34 -7.83 -3.30
N GLY A 9 7.00 -8.29 -2.24
CA GLY A 9 6.58 -8.00 -0.86
C GLY A 9 6.41 -6.51 -0.58
N PRO A 10 5.74 -6.15 0.53
CA PRO A 10 5.45 -4.76 0.87
C PRO A 10 6.72 -3.91 0.86
N ARG A 11 6.68 -2.79 0.14
CA ARG A 11 7.79 -1.85 0.06
C ARG A 11 7.52 -0.65 0.95
N HIS A 12 8.44 -0.39 1.87
CA HIS A 12 8.42 0.81 2.71
C HIS A 12 9.07 1.99 1.97
N ARG A 13 8.45 3.17 2.03
CA ARG A 13 9.00 4.42 1.51
C ARG A 13 8.68 5.57 2.44
N THR A 14 9.46 6.63 2.33
CA THR A 14 9.12 7.94 2.88
C THR A 14 8.91 8.91 1.72
N VAL A 15 7.88 9.74 1.81
CA VAL A 15 7.61 10.82 0.87
C VAL A 15 7.72 12.15 1.62
N GLU A 16 8.47 13.08 1.03
CA GLU A 16 8.57 14.46 1.52
C GLU A 16 7.32 15.24 1.09
N GLY A 17 6.75 16.04 1.98
CA GLY A 17 5.63 16.92 1.68
C GLY A 17 5.64 18.19 2.54
N PRO A 18 4.74 19.15 2.26
CA PRO A 18 4.70 20.42 3.00
C PRO A 18 4.48 20.28 4.51
N ALA A 19 3.82 19.19 4.93
CA ALA A 19 3.56 18.88 6.34
C ALA A 19 4.67 18.03 7.01
N GLY A 20 5.77 17.78 6.30
CA GLY A 20 6.88 16.94 6.76
C GLY A 20 6.97 15.61 6.01
N ARG A 21 7.50 14.60 6.72
CA ARG A 21 7.84 13.29 6.16
C ARG A 21 6.74 12.27 6.45
N LEU A 22 6.18 11.68 5.39
CA LEU A 22 5.18 10.62 5.49
C LEU A 22 5.79 9.27 5.19
N HIS A 23 5.79 8.36 6.17
CA HIS A 23 6.05 6.94 5.93
C HIS A 23 4.84 6.31 5.24
N LEU A 24 5.10 5.41 4.29
CA LEU A 24 4.07 4.60 3.67
C LEU A 24 4.59 3.21 3.30
N VAL A 25 3.66 2.27 3.22
CA VAL A 25 3.85 0.91 2.70
C VAL A 25 3.03 0.75 1.45
N GLU A 26 3.64 0.24 0.38
CA GLU A 26 2.96 -0.01 -0.88
C GLU A 26 3.22 -1.41 -1.43
N GLN A 27 2.22 -1.96 -2.11
CA GLN A 27 2.31 -3.25 -2.77
C GLN A 27 1.47 -3.25 -4.06
N GLY A 28 1.95 -3.97 -5.07
CA GLY A 28 1.29 -4.09 -6.37
C GLY A 28 1.58 -2.93 -7.34
N SER A 29 0.90 -2.99 -8.47
CA SER A 29 0.97 -2.05 -9.58
C SER A 29 -0.44 -1.93 -10.20
N GLY A 30 -0.71 -0.82 -10.91
CA GLY A 30 -2.03 -0.53 -11.47
C GLY A 30 -2.69 0.70 -10.84
N PRO A 31 -4.04 0.81 -10.90
CA PRO A 31 -4.77 1.94 -10.33
C PRO A 31 -4.49 2.08 -8.82
N LEU A 32 -4.33 3.32 -8.35
CA LEU A 32 -4.01 3.62 -6.96
C LEU A 32 -5.22 3.39 -6.04
N VAL A 33 -4.99 2.69 -4.94
CA VAL A 33 -5.91 2.62 -3.79
C VAL A 33 -5.15 3.12 -2.56
N LEU A 34 -5.63 4.22 -1.97
CA LEU A 34 -5.08 4.80 -0.75
C LEU A 34 -5.90 4.32 0.46
N LEU A 35 -5.24 3.70 1.42
CA LEU A 35 -5.84 3.16 2.64
C LEU A 35 -5.50 4.09 3.80
N LEU A 36 -6.52 4.70 4.42
CA LEU A 36 -6.33 5.61 5.54
C LEU A 36 -6.73 4.91 6.84
N HIS A 37 -5.81 4.83 7.80
CA HIS A 37 -6.07 4.23 9.10
C HIS A 37 -6.81 5.19 10.04
N GLY A 38 -7.41 4.64 11.09
CA GLY A 38 -8.02 5.40 12.18
C GLY A 38 -7.05 5.68 13.33
N PHE A 39 -7.61 5.99 14.50
CA PHE A 39 -6.88 6.08 15.76
C PHE A 39 -7.29 4.91 16.67
N PRO A 40 -6.34 4.22 17.35
CA PRO A 40 -4.88 4.38 17.34
C PRO A 40 -4.19 3.34 16.43
N GLU A 41 -4.10 3.63 15.13
CA GLU A 41 -3.63 2.66 14.13
C GLU A 41 -2.49 3.21 13.24
N SER A 42 -1.97 2.37 12.34
CA SER A 42 -0.97 2.71 11.31
C SER A 42 -1.17 1.83 10.06
N TRP A 43 -0.30 1.94 9.06
CA TRP A 43 -0.26 1.05 7.88
C TRP A 43 -0.46 -0.43 8.21
N TYR A 44 -0.02 -0.88 9.39
CA TYR A 44 -0.05 -2.27 9.81
C TYR A 44 -1.47 -2.84 9.95
N SER A 45 -2.47 -1.99 10.17
CA SER A 45 -3.89 -2.38 10.13
C SER A 45 -4.28 -2.99 8.78
N TRP A 46 -3.60 -2.57 7.71
CA TRP A 46 -3.88 -2.97 6.34
C TRP A 46 -2.97 -4.09 5.80
N ARG A 47 -2.18 -4.76 6.66
CA ARG A 47 -1.24 -5.81 6.25
C ARG A 47 -1.88 -6.97 5.48
N HIS A 48 -3.19 -7.19 5.63
CA HIS A 48 -3.95 -8.20 4.89
C HIS A 48 -4.57 -7.67 3.60
N GLN A 49 -4.98 -6.40 3.59
CA GLN A 49 -5.61 -5.74 2.44
C GLN A 49 -4.57 -5.34 1.38
N LEU A 50 -3.37 -4.93 1.79
CA LEU A 50 -2.26 -4.60 0.89
C LEU A 50 -1.98 -5.72 -0.14
N PRO A 51 -1.70 -6.98 0.27
CA PRO A 51 -1.49 -8.07 -0.68
C PRO A 51 -2.76 -8.47 -1.43
N ALA A 52 -3.94 -8.38 -0.82
CA ALA A 52 -5.20 -8.72 -1.48
C ALA A 52 -5.53 -7.76 -2.65
N LEU A 53 -5.37 -6.46 -2.44
CA LEU A 53 -5.56 -5.44 -3.47
C LEU A 53 -4.47 -5.53 -4.55
N ALA A 54 -3.23 -5.81 -4.16
CA ALA A 54 -2.14 -6.05 -5.10
C ALA A 54 -2.43 -7.25 -6.02
N ALA A 55 -2.90 -8.37 -5.45
CA ALA A 55 -3.31 -9.55 -6.21
C ALA A 55 -4.50 -9.29 -7.15
N ALA A 56 -5.35 -8.32 -6.80
CA ALA A 56 -6.46 -7.85 -7.65
C ALA A 56 -6.03 -6.84 -8.74
N GLY A 57 -4.73 -6.53 -8.88
CA GLY A 57 -4.21 -5.65 -9.92
C GLY A 57 -4.24 -4.16 -9.58
N TYR A 58 -4.30 -3.82 -8.29
CA TYR A 58 -4.21 -2.44 -7.81
C TYR A 58 -2.81 -2.14 -7.24
N ARG A 59 -2.44 -0.86 -7.24
CA ARG A 59 -1.34 -0.35 -6.41
C ARG A 59 -1.93 0.10 -5.08
N ALA A 60 -1.81 -0.72 -4.05
CA ALA A 60 -2.28 -0.40 -2.71
C ALA A 60 -1.20 0.36 -1.93
N VAL A 61 -1.60 1.44 -1.26
CA VAL A 61 -0.71 2.31 -0.48
C VAL A 61 -1.35 2.61 0.87
N ALA A 62 -0.62 2.41 1.97
CA ALA A 62 -1.05 2.70 3.33
C ALA A 62 0.03 3.54 4.05
N PRO A 63 -0.28 4.75 4.53
CA PRO A 63 0.56 5.50 5.47
C PRO A 63 0.54 4.91 6.88
#